data_AF-A0A7X7N041-F1
#
_entry.id   AF-A0A7X7N041-F1
#
_cell.length_a   1.000
_cell.length_b   1.000
_cell.length_c   1.000
_cell.angle_alpha   90.00
_cell.angle_beta   90.00
_cell.angle_gamma   90.00
#
_symmetry.space_group_name_H-M   'P 1'
#
loop_
_entity.id
_entity.type
_entity.pdbx_description
1 polymer ?
#
loop_
_entity_poly.entity_id
_entity_poly.type
_entity_poly.pdbx_seq_one_letter_code
_entity_poly.pdbx_strand_id
1 'polypeptide(L)'
;MKQQNKINWNECIMKQMKIFMICLLMFGICFGNPTHVYATTSGNNVQNHNSGSTNYSGTYSSSDYIKPGNYWFTPTVKYGDFVTITLPLVNMTPYNIKDIVITPLISGDKKSWPFEITQTNYVLKLDALSGEKSEPDVNKRTRDLFWTYKVRDDVLNGYYPITYEILYTDEACNQGSCKITTYVNCIGKSGAGSISGDDEDKKTSTPRIIVTGFETEPENVFAGENFMLNLHVKNTSSKTAIQNAEFDLVAAVEGTDKNATYAAFLPTSGSNTVYVDHIASGETVDINIEFTAKADLAQKPYVLDVKMKYEDMESNPYESTGSVSIPVKQQSKFETSSIEILPSDISIGNEANVMFSIYNTGKTKLYNVKAQILADSITGGDAFVGNLDSGATGSVDVMVTGAAATQDDGTLKVIVSYEDDTGKEFSEEFSTTLYVSEPMMEEPMPMEEEVVKPAFPRWAIIVIVIVVVLIAVIVIVTLLLRKKKKKKEAQLLIEDLEEDE
;
A
#
# COMPACT_ATOMS: atom_id res chain seq x y z
N MET A 1 97.21 49.51 14.49
CA MET A 1 97.30 48.28 15.31
C MET A 1 96.93 47.10 14.43
N LYS A 2 97.83 46.12 14.29
CA LYS A 2 97.60 44.82 13.63
C LYS A 2 96.65 43.99 14.48
N GLN A 3 95.73 43.25 13.87
CA GLN A 3 95.57 41.82 14.18
C GLN A 3 94.79 41.09 13.09
N GLN A 4 95.37 39.95 12.68
CA GLN A 4 94.81 38.94 11.79
C GLN A 4 93.66 38.21 12.46
N ASN A 5 92.68 37.75 11.68
CA ASN A 5 92.01 36.47 11.94
C ASN A 5 92.00 35.67 10.62
N LYS A 6 93.04 34.85 10.44
CA LYS A 6 93.05 33.77 9.46
C LYS A 6 92.15 32.66 10.00
N ILE A 7 91.01 32.44 9.37
CA ILE A 7 90.16 31.26 9.61
C ILE A 7 90.92 30.04 9.07
N ASN A 8 91.16 29.08 9.95
CA ASN A 8 92.06 27.95 9.73
C ASN A 8 91.31 26.81 8.99
N TRP A 9 91.51 26.71 7.68
CA TRP A 9 90.85 25.74 6.79
C TRP A 9 91.00 24.27 7.21
N ASN A 10 92.06 23.93 7.96
CA ASN A 10 92.30 22.57 8.42
C ASN A 10 91.35 22.12 9.57
N GLU A 11 90.77 23.03 10.35
CA GLU A 11 89.78 22.65 11.38
C GLU A 11 88.42 22.29 10.77
N CYS A 12 88.07 22.89 9.62
CA CYS A 12 86.81 22.62 8.92
C CYS A 12 86.80 21.21 8.32
N ILE A 13 87.93 20.76 7.76
CA ILE A 13 88.10 19.41 7.18
C ILE A 13 88.10 18.32 8.28
N MET A 14 88.74 18.58 9.42
CA MET A 14 88.79 17.63 10.54
C MET A 14 87.44 17.46 11.26
N LYS A 15 86.58 18.49 11.28
CA LYS A 15 85.21 18.41 11.82
C LYS A 15 84.28 17.60 10.92
N GLN A 16 84.45 17.67 9.60
CA GLN A 16 83.66 16.88 8.65
C GLN A 16 83.92 15.36 8.76
N MET A 17 85.17 14.93 8.99
CA MET A 17 85.49 13.50 9.15
C MET A 17 84.96 12.87 10.45
N LYS A 18 84.85 13.64 11.55
CA LYS A 18 84.32 13.12 12.83
C LYS A 18 82.80 12.97 12.85
N ILE A 19 82.08 13.78 12.07
CA ILE A 19 80.60 13.74 11.98
C ILE A 19 80.13 12.61 11.05
N PHE A 20 80.91 12.29 10.01
CA PHE A 20 80.63 11.16 9.11
C PHE A 20 80.63 9.79 9.83
N MET A 21 81.35 9.68 10.95
CA MET A 21 81.43 8.46 11.75
C MET A 21 80.28 8.30 12.77
N ILE A 22 79.52 9.38 13.07
CA ILE A 22 78.40 9.36 14.01
C ILE A 22 77.05 9.11 13.30
N CYS A 23 76.91 9.52 12.04
CA CYS A 23 75.70 9.25 11.25
C CYS A 23 75.49 7.76 10.94
N LEU A 24 76.52 6.92 11.03
CA LEU A 24 76.39 5.47 10.79
C LEU A 24 75.84 4.69 12.01
N LEU A 25 75.64 5.33 13.17
CA LEU A 25 75.23 4.67 14.42
C LEU A 25 73.82 5.06 14.92
N MET A 26 73.10 5.96 14.24
CA MET A 26 71.76 6.43 14.64
C MET A 26 70.63 5.82 13.79
N PHE A 27 70.78 4.57 13.35
CA PHE A 27 69.65 3.73 12.91
C PHE A 27 69.29 2.80 14.06
N GLY A 28 68.59 3.34 15.07
CA GLY A 28 68.16 2.55 16.20
C GLY A 28 67.54 3.37 17.32
N ILE A 29 66.25 3.11 17.54
CA ILE A 29 65.48 3.28 18.79
C ILE A 29 64.72 4.62 18.93
N CYS A 30 63.40 4.50 18.73
CA CYS A 30 62.39 5.40 19.27
C CYS A 30 62.32 5.29 20.80
N PHE A 31 62.11 6.41 21.51
CA PHE A 31 61.12 6.64 22.57
C PHE A 31 61.47 7.90 23.39
N GLY A 32 60.45 8.69 23.75
CA GLY A 32 60.44 9.50 24.98
C GLY A 32 60.44 11.02 24.82
N ASN A 33 59.29 11.64 25.11
CA ASN A 33 59.16 13.05 25.52
C ASN A 33 59.94 13.34 26.81
N PRO A 34 60.35 14.59 27.07
CA PRO A 34 59.58 15.39 28.01
C PRO A 34 59.39 16.88 27.64
N THR A 35 58.31 17.42 28.20
CA THR A 35 57.88 18.82 28.28
C THR A 35 58.87 19.74 28.99
N HIS A 36 58.89 21.04 28.65
CA HIS A 36 58.89 22.13 29.63
C HIS A 36 58.26 23.42 29.07
N VAL A 37 57.51 24.06 29.96
CA VAL A 37 56.61 25.22 29.85
C VAL A 37 57.38 26.52 30.09
N TYR A 38 57.03 27.60 29.39
CA TYR A 38 56.86 28.93 29.99
C TYR A 38 55.70 29.68 29.32
N ALA A 39 54.75 30.11 30.15
CA ALA A 39 53.62 30.96 29.80
C ALA A 39 53.90 32.40 30.21
N THR A 40 53.35 33.37 29.48
CA THR A 40 52.92 34.65 30.07
C THR A 40 51.77 35.28 29.28
N THR A 41 50.75 35.64 30.03
CA THR A 41 49.48 36.30 29.66
C THR A 41 49.66 37.80 29.49
N SER A 42 48.93 38.42 28.55
CA SER A 42 48.26 39.72 28.79
C SER A 42 47.19 39.97 27.72
N GLY A 43 45.97 40.28 28.17
CA GLY A 43 44.85 40.67 27.30
C GLY A 43 44.81 42.17 27.03
N ASN A 44 44.12 42.56 25.96
CA ASN A 44 43.28 43.76 25.92
C ASN A 44 42.34 43.74 24.70
N ASN A 45 41.06 44.02 24.99
CA ASN A 45 39.97 44.31 24.06
C ASN A 45 40.22 45.66 23.35
N VAL A 46 40.11 45.75 22.01
CA VAL A 46 39.50 46.91 21.30
C VAL A 46 38.98 46.49 19.91
N GLN A 47 37.67 46.64 19.76
CA GLN A 47 36.86 47.03 18.59
C GLN A 47 37.48 46.99 17.18
N ASN A 48 36.88 46.08 16.41
CA ASN A 48 36.46 46.19 15.01
C ASN A 48 36.71 47.56 14.31
N HIS A 49 37.64 47.58 13.36
CA HIS A 49 37.56 48.46 12.20
C HIS A 49 37.89 47.64 10.96
N ASN A 50 36.85 47.37 10.17
CA ASN A 50 36.92 46.74 8.87
C ASN A 50 37.59 47.72 7.90
N SER A 51 38.77 47.37 7.39
CA SER A 51 39.31 47.93 6.15
C SER A 51 39.89 46.77 5.35
N GLY A 52 39.26 46.50 4.20
CA GLY A 52 39.51 45.34 3.38
C GLY A 52 40.94 45.26 2.90
N SER A 53 41.55 44.10 3.11
CA SER A 53 42.66 43.59 2.31
C SER A 53 42.49 42.08 2.23
N THR A 54 42.14 41.59 1.05
CA THR A 54 41.96 40.18 0.72
C THR A 54 43.31 39.47 0.74
N ASN A 55 43.68 38.87 1.87
CA ASN A 55 44.85 37.99 1.99
C ASN A 55 44.40 36.58 2.35
N TYR A 56 44.19 35.74 1.34
CA TYR A 56 44.19 34.28 1.51
C TYR A 56 45.57 33.76 1.06
N SER A 57 46.64 34.07 1.79
CA SER A 57 47.98 33.57 1.47
C SER A 57 48.16 32.18 2.10
N GLY A 58 47.71 31.14 1.40
CA GLY A 58 47.75 29.76 1.88
C GLY A 58 49.16 29.17 2.06
N THR A 59 50.25 29.86 1.73
CA THR A 59 51.61 29.30 1.84
C THR A 59 52.24 29.52 3.22
N TYR A 60 52.85 28.47 3.80
CA TYR A 60 53.57 28.57 5.07
C TYR A 60 55.07 28.31 4.91
N SER A 61 55.90 29.02 5.68
CA SER A 61 57.31 28.70 5.87
C SER A 61 57.58 28.43 7.35
N SER A 62 58.40 27.42 7.65
CA SER A 62 58.87 27.13 9.01
C SER A 62 60.01 28.05 9.46
N SER A 63 60.46 28.99 8.62
CA SER A 63 61.52 29.94 8.91
C SER A 63 61.09 31.35 8.59
N ASP A 64 61.46 32.31 9.46
CA ASP A 64 61.25 33.73 9.20
C ASP A 64 62.18 34.32 8.13
N TYR A 65 63.20 33.55 7.75
CA TYR A 65 64.31 34.03 6.92
C TYR A 65 64.24 33.55 5.47
N ILE A 66 63.73 32.35 5.22
CA ILE A 66 63.54 31.81 3.88
C ILE A 66 62.05 31.70 3.63
N LYS A 67 61.52 32.51 2.72
CA LYS A 67 60.07 32.69 2.54
C LYS A 67 59.63 32.49 1.10
N PRO A 68 58.35 32.14 0.88
CA PRO A 68 57.75 32.28 -0.43
C PRO A 68 57.69 33.76 -0.83
N GLY A 69 57.96 34.07 -2.10
CA GLY A 69 57.84 35.42 -2.66
C GLY A 69 56.38 35.91 -2.73
N ASN A 70 56.20 37.21 -2.97
CA ASN A 70 54.90 37.90 -2.83
C ASN A 70 53.82 37.52 -3.87
N TYR A 71 54.10 36.66 -4.85
CA TYR A 71 53.23 36.42 -6.01
C TYR A 71 52.80 34.95 -6.17
N TRP A 72 52.74 34.17 -5.08
CA TRP A 72 52.27 32.79 -5.16
C TRP A 72 50.77 32.71 -5.49
N PHE A 73 50.42 31.83 -6.43
CA PHE A 73 49.04 31.45 -6.77
C PHE A 73 48.85 29.95 -6.58
N THR A 74 47.69 29.53 -6.05
CA THR A 74 47.33 28.13 -5.91
C THR A 74 46.76 27.58 -7.22
N PRO A 75 47.47 26.70 -7.95
CA PRO A 75 46.95 26.11 -9.18
C PRO A 75 45.74 25.21 -8.93
N THR A 76 44.81 25.21 -9.89
CA THR A 76 43.71 24.23 -9.96
C THR A 76 43.91 23.32 -11.14
N VAL A 77 43.87 22.00 -10.93
CA VAL A 77 44.18 20.98 -11.94
C VAL A 77 43.23 19.78 -11.85
N LYS A 78 42.91 19.16 -12.98
CA LYS A 78 42.06 17.96 -13.05
C LYS A 78 42.88 16.67 -13.03
N TYR A 79 42.24 15.56 -12.68
CA TYR A 79 42.82 14.22 -12.78
C TYR A 79 43.43 13.98 -14.17
N GLY A 80 44.57 13.29 -14.23
CA GLY A 80 45.27 12.95 -15.48
C GLY A 80 46.02 14.11 -16.16
N ASP A 81 45.70 15.37 -15.84
CA ASP A 81 46.37 16.54 -16.40
C ASP A 81 47.78 16.73 -15.81
N PHE A 82 48.62 17.48 -16.53
CA PHE A 82 49.90 17.96 -16.03
C PHE A 82 49.75 19.33 -15.38
N VAL A 83 50.44 19.57 -14.28
CA VAL A 83 50.53 20.88 -13.62
C VAL A 83 51.99 21.25 -13.36
N THR A 84 52.34 22.51 -13.63
CA THR A 84 53.60 23.09 -13.22
C THR A 84 53.40 23.90 -11.94
N ILE A 85 54.01 23.45 -10.85
CA ILE A 85 54.04 24.15 -9.56
C ILE A 85 55.26 25.06 -9.52
N THR A 86 55.02 26.36 -9.24
CA THR A 86 56.06 27.39 -9.19
C THR A 86 56.30 27.87 -7.76
N LEU A 87 57.38 27.47 -7.10
CA LEU A 87 57.74 27.99 -5.78
C LEU A 87 58.62 29.26 -5.93
N PRO A 88 58.10 30.47 -5.70
CA PRO A 88 58.92 31.66 -5.62
C PRO A 88 59.67 31.65 -4.28
N LEU A 89 60.99 31.54 -4.29
CA LEU A 89 61.80 31.44 -3.08
C LEU A 89 62.62 32.73 -2.88
N VAL A 90 62.58 33.30 -1.67
CA VAL A 90 63.38 34.49 -1.33
C VAL A 90 64.11 34.34 0.00
N ASN A 91 65.35 34.80 0.02
CA ASN A 91 66.16 34.95 1.22
C ASN A 91 65.97 36.37 1.80
N MET A 92 65.47 36.42 3.03
CA MET A 92 65.21 37.63 3.82
C MET A 92 66.36 37.97 4.77
N THR A 93 67.41 37.14 4.84
CA THR A 93 68.58 37.47 5.66
C THR A 93 69.39 38.60 5.02
N PRO A 94 70.20 39.34 5.81
CA PRO A 94 71.08 40.38 5.27
C PRO A 94 72.16 39.85 4.32
N TYR A 95 72.51 38.56 4.42
CA TYR A 95 73.67 37.97 3.76
C TYR A 95 73.26 36.89 2.76
N ASN A 96 74.13 36.61 1.80
CA ASN A 96 73.87 35.57 0.80
C ASN A 96 73.97 34.19 1.44
N ILE A 97 73.07 33.28 1.06
CA ILE A 97 73.17 31.85 1.41
C ILE A 97 73.61 31.06 0.17
N LYS A 98 74.25 29.91 0.39
CA LYS A 98 74.85 29.06 -0.66
C LYS A 98 74.45 27.60 -0.51
N ASP A 99 74.74 26.81 -1.54
CA ASP A 99 74.55 25.35 -1.57
C ASP A 99 73.12 24.94 -1.20
N ILE A 100 72.13 25.60 -1.82
CA ILE A 100 70.73 25.37 -1.50
C ILE A 100 70.26 24.10 -2.20
N VAL A 101 69.67 23.18 -1.43
CA VAL A 101 69.07 21.94 -1.92
C VAL A 101 67.60 21.94 -1.52
N ILE A 102 66.70 21.82 -2.50
CA ILE A 102 65.26 21.82 -2.30
C ILE A 102 64.70 20.45 -2.69
N THR A 103 64.01 19.80 -1.76
CA THR A 103 63.46 18.46 -1.92
C THR A 103 61.97 18.47 -1.61
N PRO A 104 61.07 18.15 -2.55
CA PRO A 104 59.65 17.95 -2.23
C PRO A 104 59.46 16.71 -1.35
N LEU A 105 58.58 16.81 -0.36
CA LEU A 105 58.18 15.70 0.50
C LEU A 105 57.07 14.90 -0.22
N ILE A 106 57.48 13.80 -0.85
CA ILE A 106 56.60 12.95 -1.65
C ILE A 106 56.00 11.85 -0.77
N SER A 107 54.72 11.52 -0.99
CA SER A 107 54.04 10.38 -0.36
C SER A 107 53.41 9.47 -1.42
N GLY A 108 53.32 8.17 -1.13
CA GLY A 108 52.57 7.22 -1.96
C GLY A 108 51.05 7.24 -1.67
N ASP A 109 50.65 7.83 -0.55
CA ASP A 109 49.24 7.92 -0.13
C ASP A 109 48.49 8.99 -0.93
N LYS A 110 47.39 8.59 -1.58
CA LYS A 110 46.52 9.45 -2.38
C LYS A 110 45.82 10.55 -1.59
N LYS A 111 45.71 10.43 -0.26
CA LYS A 111 45.20 11.51 0.61
C LYS A 111 46.26 12.56 0.90
N SER A 112 47.53 12.18 0.85
CA SER A 112 48.65 13.04 1.22
C SER A 112 49.39 13.61 0.00
N TRP A 113 49.29 12.98 -1.17
CA TRP A 113 50.02 13.37 -2.38
C TRP A 113 49.20 13.11 -3.66
N PRO A 114 48.87 14.15 -4.44
CA PRO A 114 47.94 14.03 -5.57
C PRO A 114 48.60 13.64 -6.90
N PHE A 115 49.93 13.48 -6.93
CA PHE A 115 50.69 13.31 -8.18
C PHE A 115 51.27 11.91 -8.36
N GLU A 116 51.40 11.49 -9.62
CA GLU A 116 52.14 10.29 -9.99
C GLU A 116 53.64 10.49 -9.74
N ILE A 117 54.29 9.48 -9.15
CA ILE A 117 55.74 9.48 -8.96
C ILE A 117 56.37 8.93 -10.24
N THR A 118 56.68 9.84 -11.16
CA THR A 118 57.16 9.54 -12.52
C THR A 118 58.68 9.65 -12.65
N GLN A 119 59.37 10.27 -11.70
CA GLN A 119 60.80 10.49 -11.73
C GLN A 119 61.47 9.96 -10.45
N THR A 120 62.71 9.49 -10.58
CA THR A 120 63.51 9.00 -9.45
C THR A 120 63.98 10.13 -8.53
N ASN A 121 64.09 11.37 -9.05
CA ASN A 121 64.61 12.49 -8.30
C ASN A 121 63.91 13.81 -8.69
N TYR A 122 63.36 14.49 -7.69
CA TYR A 122 62.72 15.81 -7.82
C TYR A 122 63.53 16.93 -7.13
N VAL A 123 64.77 16.66 -6.73
CA VAL A 123 65.64 17.62 -6.05
C VAL A 123 66.10 18.72 -7.00
N LEU A 124 65.95 19.97 -6.55
CA LEU A 124 66.55 21.15 -7.20
C LEU A 124 67.72 21.68 -6.38
N LYS A 125 68.74 22.18 -7.07
CA LYS A 125 69.92 22.80 -6.45
C LYS A 125 70.08 24.23 -6.95
N LEU A 126 70.44 25.14 -6.05
CA LEU A 126 70.82 26.51 -6.38
C LEU A 126 72.17 26.83 -5.75
N ASP A 127 73.03 27.49 -6.51
CA ASP A 127 74.36 27.86 -6.01
C ASP A 127 74.28 28.92 -4.92
N ALA A 128 73.38 29.90 -5.05
CA ALA A 128 73.20 30.96 -4.07
C ALA A 128 71.81 31.62 -4.15
N LEU A 129 71.36 32.16 -3.01
CA LEU A 129 70.27 33.13 -2.92
C LEU A 129 70.79 34.42 -2.29
N SER A 130 70.61 35.53 -3.01
CA SER A 130 71.04 36.86 -2.55
C SER A 130 70.34 37.26 -1.25
N GLY A 131 71.08 37.87 -0.32
CA GLY A 131 70.54 38.51 0.86
C GLY A 131 70.28 40.01 0.66
N GLU A 132 69.67 40.63 1.65
CA GLU A 132 69.20 42.03 1.59
C GLU A 132 70.32 43.04 1.31
N LYS A 133 71.53 42.84 1.86
CA LYS A 133 72.66 43.74 1.60
C LYS A 133 73.16 43.67 0.16
N SER A 134 73.01 42.52 -0.50
CA SER A 134 73.51 42.32 -1.87
C SER A 134 72.54 42.85 -2.92
N GLU A 135 71.24 42.80 -2.67
CA GLU A 135 70.21 43.29 -3.58
C GLU A 135 69.00 43.71 -2.73
N PRO A 136 68.79 44.98 -2.39
CA PRO A 136 67.74 45.40 -1.47
C PRO A 136 66.30 45.08 -1.96
N ASP A 137 66.07 44.95 -3.26
CA ASP A 137 64.75 44.68 -3.83
C ASP A 137 64.35 43.20 -3.71
N VAL A 138 63.36 42.91 -2.86
CA VAL A 138 62.83 41.56 -2.59
C VAL A 138 62.38 40.85 -3.87
N ASN A 139 61.77 41.57 -4.82
CA ASN A 139 61.28 40.97 -6.05
C ASN A 139 62.44 40.51 -6.95
N LYS A 140 63.55 41.27 -6.97
CA LYS A 140 64.75 40.89 -7.73
C LYS A 140 65.51 39.73 -7.09
N ARG A 141 65.48 39.63 -5.75
CA ARG A 141 66.06 38.50 -4.99
C ARG A 141 65.25 37.21 -5.11
N THR A 142 63.97 37.29 -5.43
CA THR A 142 63.10 36.12 -5.57
C THR A 142 63.59 35.24 -6.73
N ARG A 143 63.59 33.93 -6.52
CA ARG A 143 63.92 32.91 -7.52
C ARG A 143 62.73 31.98 -7.69
N ASP A 144 62.23 31.87 -8.92
CA ASP A 144 61.13 30.97 -9.23
C ASP A 144 61.65 29.56 -9.56
N LEU A 145 61.14 28.58 -8.82
CA LEU A 145 61.49 27.17 -8.98
C LEU A 145 60.29 26.40 -9.50
N PHE A 146 60.50 25.52 -10.48
CA PHE A 146 59.41 24.85 -11.20
C PHE A 146 59.51 23.34 -11.05
N TRP A 147 58.39 22.71 -10.71
CA TRP A 147 58.21 21.26 -10.81
C TRP A 147 56.99 20.97 -11.67
N THR A 148 57.12 20.03 -12.60
CA THR A 148 55.99 19.56 -13.40
C THR A 148 55.58 18.17 -12.93
N TYR A 149 54.32 18.01 -12.57
CA TYR A 149 53.74 16.78 -12.08
C TYR A 149 52.57 16.35 -12.95
N LYS A 150 52.32 15.04 -13.02
CA LYS A 150 51.08 14.48 -13.57
C LYS A 150 50.15 14.15 -12.42
N VAL A 151 48.91 14.62 -12.47
CA VAL A 151 47.89 14.32 -11.45
C VAL A 151 47.44 12.88 -11.60
N ARG A 152 47.33 12.18 -10.48
CA ARG A 152 46.86 10.79 -10.47
C ARG A 152 45.43 10.68 -10.97
N ASP A 153 45.12 9.55 -11.57
CA ASP A 153 43.77 9.19 -12.01
C ASP A 153 42.78 8.97 -10.86
N ASP A 154 43.29 8.60 -9.67
CA ASP A 154 42.53 8.30 -8.45
C ASP A 154 42.57 9.45 -7.42
N VAL A 155 42.91 10.67 -7.86
CA VAL A 155 42.99 11.85 -6.99
C VAL A 155 41.62 12.21 -6.41
N LEU A 156 41.60 12.64 -5.14
CA LEU A 156 40.40 13.14 -4.47
C LEU A 156 40.21 14.63 -4.77
N ASN A 157 39.00 15.13 -4.55
CA ASN A 157 38.69 16.55 -4.65
C ASN A 157 39.28 17.33 -3.46
N GLY A 158 39.86 18.50 -3.72
CA GLY A 158 40.23 19.48 -2.71
C GLY A 158 41.68 19.94 -2.73
N TYR A 159 42.10 20.62 -1.66
CA TYR A 159 43.42 21.25 -1.55
C TYR A 159 44.45 20.32 -0.94
N TYR A 160 45.50 20.02 -1.69
CA TYR A 160 46.63 19.23 -1.25
C TYR A 160 47.81 20.12 -0.85
N PRO A 161 48.37 19.97 0.36
CA PRO A 161 49.60 20.65 0.76
C PRO A 161 50.82 19.99 0.11
N ILE A 162 51.62 20.77 -0.60
CA ILE A 162 52.89 20.36 -1.21
C ILE A 162 54.03 20.98 -0.42
N THR A 163 54.68 20.16 0.41
CA THR A 163 55.77 20.56 1.30
C THR A 163 57.13 20.36 0.63
N TYR A 164 58.03 21.32 0.78
CA TYR A 164 59.41 21.29 0.34
C TYR A 164 60.33 21.46 1.53
N GLU A 165 61.31 20.57 1.66
CA GLU A 165 62.43 20.70 2.58
C GLU A 165 63.58 21.42 1.88
N ILE A 166 64.10 22.46 2.52
CA ILE A 166 65.16 23.30 1.99
C ILE A 166 66.34 23.21 2.95
N LEU A 167 67.49 22.80 2.43
CA LEU A 167 68.78 22.83 3.12
C LEU A 167 69.64 23.92 2.49
N TYR A 168 70.36 24.68 3.29
CA TYR A 168 71.25 25.75 2.81
C TYR A 168 72.43 25.95 3.75
N THR A 169 73.48 26.58 3.25
CA THR A 169 74.66 26.99 4.01
C THR A 169 74.67 28.50 4.17
N ASP A 170 74.79 28.98 5.42
CA ASP A 170 74.90 30.41 5.72
C ASP A 170 76.32 30.97 5.44
N GLU A 171 76.50 32.28 5.61
CA GLU A 171 77.81 32.93 5.41
C GLU A 171 78.89 32.44 6.40
N ALA A 172 78.48 31.95 7.58
CA ALA A 172 79.37 31.40 8.60
C ALA A 172 79.67 29.90 8.39
N CYS A 173 79.26 29.35 7.24
CA CYS A 173 79.39 27.93 6.87
C CYS A 173 78.60 26.96 7.77
N ASN A 174 77.55 27.43 8.44
CA ASN A 174 76.62 26.56 9.15
C ASN A 174 75.51 26.07 8.21
N GLN A 175 75.08 24.83 8.41
CA GLN A 175 73.93 24.28 7.71
C GLN A 175 72.63 24.70 8.40
N GLY A 176 71.72 25.27 7.62
CA GLY A 176 70.34 25.57 8.01
C GLY A 176 69.35 24.69 7.26
N SER A 177 68.16 24.50 7.84
CA SER A 177 67.05 23.79 7.22
C SER A 177 65.72 24.49 7.47
N CYS A 178 64.83 24.52 6.49
CA CYS A 178 63.45 24.93 6.68
C CYS A 178 62.48 24.15 5.79
N LYS A 179 61.19 24.23 6.09
CA LYS A 179 60.12 23.67 5.28
C LYS A 179 59.24 24.78 4.74
N ILE A 180 58.96 24.75 3.45
CA ILE A 180 57.97 25.63 2.82
C ILE A 180 56.87 24.77 2.26
N THR A 181 55.62 25.18 2.44
CA THR A 181 54.48 24.47 1.88
C THR A 181 53.60 25.37 1.08
N THR A 182 53.23 24.83 -0.06
CA THR A 182 52.33 25.41 -1.03
C THR A 182 51.11 24.52 -1.16
N TYR A 183 50.11 24.93 -1.93
CA TYR A 183 48.88 24.17 -2.10
C TYR A 183 48.57 23.99 -3.57
N VAL A 184 47.93 22.89 -3.91
CA VAL A 184 47.33 22.66 -5.23
C VAL A 184 45.89 22.22 -5.01
N ASN A 185 44.97 22.79 -5.77
CA ASN A 185 43.58 22.37 -5.77
C ASN A 185 43.37 21.32 -6.86
N CYS A 186 42.96 20.12 -6.47
CA CYS A 186 42.76 19.00 -7.39
C CYS A 186 41.27 18.72 -7.60
N ILE A 187 40.90 18.41 -8.84
CA ILE A 187 39.55 17.98 -9.23
C ILE A 187 39.64 16.53 -9.71
N GLY A 188 39.06 15.61 -8.93
CA GLY A 188 39.03 14.19 -9.22
C GLY A 188 38.02 13.81 -10.31
N LYS A 189 37.98 12.51 -10.66
CA LYS A 189 36.94 11.96 -11.54
C LYS A 189 35.54 12.16 -10.94
N SER A 190 34.50 12.03 -11.77
CA SER A 190 33.12 12.01 -11.24
C SER A 190 32.98 10.89 -10.20
N GLY A 191 32.45 11.20 -9.02
CA GLY A 191 32.39 10.28 -7.88
C GLY A 191 33.68 10.17 -7.06
N ALA A 192 34.74 10.92 -7.39
CA ALA A 192 35.90 11.02 -6.51
C ALA A 192 35.50 11.70 -5.19
N GLY A 193 35.80 11.06 -4.07
CA GLY A 193 35.59 11.62 -2.75
C GLY A 193 36.43 12.89 -2.49
N SER A 194 36.27 13.49 -1.31
CA SER A 194 36.93 14.73 -0.90
C SER A 194 38.05 14.42 0.09
N ILE A 195 39.16 15.16 -0.01
CA ILE A 195 40.27 15.06 0.94
C ILE A 195 39.85 15.42 2.38
N SER A 196 38.85 16.28 2.53
CA SER A 196 38.34 16.74 3.82
C SER A 196 37.38 15.75 4.49
N GLY A 197 36.99 14.66 3.81
CA GLY A 197 36.03 13.68 4.33
C GLY A 197 34.56 14.11 4.24
N ASP A 198 34.25 15.29 3.72
CA ASP A 198 32.88 15.86 3.60
C ASP A 198 32.06 15.32 2.40
N ASP A 199 32.34 14.12 1.92
CA ASP A 199 31.53 13.45 0.88
C ASP A 199 30.54 12.43 1.46
N GLU A 200 30.10 12.61 2.71
CA GLU A 200 28.92 11.90 3.22
C GLU A 200 27.59 12.62 2.91
N ASP A 201 27.59 13.82 2.32
CA ASP A 201 26.37 14.63 2.21
C ASP A 201 26.08 15.25 0.83
N LYS A 202 26.56 14.64 -0.26
CA LYS A 202 25.70 14.60 -1.45
C LYS A 202 24.74 13.45 -1.24
N LYS A 203 23.61 13.70 -0.57
CA LYS A 203 22.47 12.78 -0.58
C LYS A 203 22.09 12.50 -2.03
N THR A 204 22.63 11.41 -2.59
CA THR A 204 22.05 10.70 -3.72
C THR A 204 20.59 10.51 -3.35
N SER A 205 19.68 11.02 -4.19
CA SER A 205 18.25 10.98 -3.88
C SER A 205 17.87 9.53 -3.63
N THR A 206 17.52 9.19 -2.39
CA THR A 206 17.13 7.82 -2.03
C THR A 206 15.86 7.49 -2.78
N PRO A 207 15.90 6.56 -3.76
CA PRO A 207 14.70 6.19 -4.48
C PRO A 207 13.69 5.57 -3.53
N ARG A 208 12.41 5.79 -3.81
CA ARG A 208 11.30 5.28 -3.00
C ARG A 208 10.19 4.83 -3.90
N ILE A 209 9.88 3.55 -3.83
CA ILE A 209 8.72 2.96 -4.47
C ILE A 209 7.53 3.01 -3.50
N ILE A 210 6.40 3.51 -3.98
CA ILE A 210 5.12 3.44 -3.28
C ILE A 210 4.07 2.76 -4.15
N VAL A 211 3.13 2.09 -3.51
CA VAL A 211 1.89 1.66 -4.16
C VAL A 211 0.95 2.86 -4.18
N THR A 212 0.53 3.30 -5.37
CA THR A 212 -0.40 4.44 -5.52
C THR A 212 -1.85 4.02 -5.52
N GLY A 213 -2.14 2.78 -5.93
CA GLY A 213 -3.50 2.27 -6.02
C GLY A 213 -3.53 0.89 -6.66
N PHE A 214 -4.74 0.38 -6.86
CA PHE A 214 -4.97 -0.87 -7.59
C PHE A 214 -6.31 -0.82 -8.33
N GLU A 215 -6.43 -1.64 -9.35
CA GLU A 215 -7.67 -1.95 -10.07
C GLU A 215 -7.82 -3.48 -10.15
N THR A 216 -9.05 -3.96 -10.23
CA THR A 216 -9.33 -5.38 -10.45
C THR A 216 -10.21 -5.57 -11.67
N GLU A 217 -9.96 -6.65 -12.39
CA GLU A 217 -10.80 -7.08 -13.52
C GLU A 217 -11.26 -8.54 -13.29
N PRO A 218 -12.56 -8.79 -13.05
CA PRO A 218 -13.66 -7.82 -12.98
C PRO A 218 -13.56 -6.85 -11.77
N GLU A 219 -14.25 -5.69 -11.86
CA GLU A 219 -14.24 -4.64 -10.81
C GLU A 219 -14.68 -5.19 -9.44
N ASN A 220 -15.63 -6.12 -9.43
CA ASN A 220 -16.08 -6.78 -8.22
C ASN A 220 -15.45 -8.16 -8.13
N VAL A 221 -14.63 -8.38 -7.10
CA VAL A 221 -14.01 -9.68 -6.83
C VAL A 221 -14.98 -10.56 -6.04
N PHE A 222 -15.41 -11.67 -6.63
CA PHE A 222 -16.26 -12.66 -5.95
C PHE A 222 -15.46 -13.84 -5.42
N ALA A 223 -15.82 -14.31 -4.23
CA ALA A 223 -15.23 -15.52 -3.64
C ALA A 223 -15.45 -16.73 -4.55
N GLY A 224 -14.38 -17.45 -4.88
CA GLY A 224 -14.40 -18.63 -5.76
C GLY A 224 -14.10 -18.33 -7.23
N GLU A 225 -13.99 -17.06 -7.61
CA GLU A 225 -13.72 -16.64 -8.99
C GLU A 225 -12.28 -16.15 -9.18
N ASN A 226 -11.84 -16.13 -10.45
CA ASN A 226 -10.57 -15.53 -10.84
C ASN A 226 -10.75 -14.03 -11.06
N PHE A 227 -9.71 -13.27 -10.73
CA PHE A 227 -9.63 -11.85 -11.03
C PHE A 227 -8.19 -11.45 -11.35
N MET A 228 -8.02 -10.48 -12.25
CA MET A 228 -6.74 -9.84 -12.51
C MET A 228 -6.58 -8.65 -11.58
N LEU A 229 -5.49 -8.60 -10.83
CA LEU A 229 -5.09 -7.45 -10.04
C LEU A 229 -4.10 -6.61 -10.85
N ASN A 230 -4.42 -5.34 -11.06
CA ASN A 230 -3.57 -4.33 -11.67
C ASN A 230 -3.08 -3.39 -10.57
N LEU A 231 -1.85 -3.58 -10.11
CA LEU A 231 -1.27 -2.78 -9.03
C LEU A 231 -0.48 -1.62 -9.61
N HIS A 232 -0.80 -0.39 -9.22
CA HIS A 232 -0.11 0.82 -9.67
C HIS A 232 1.01 1.18 -8.70
N VAL A 233 2.23 1.21 -9.21
CA VAL A 233 3.43 1.44 -8.43
C VAL A 233 4.19 2.63 -8.97
N LYS A 234 4.63 3.54 -8.10
CA LYS A 234 5.34 4.76 -8.50
C LYS A 234 6.70 4.90 -7.85
N ASN A 235 7.72 5.22 -8.67
CA ASN A 235 8.98 5.77 -8.17
C ASN A 235 8.80 7.25 -7.85
N THR A 236 8.80 7.59 -6.57
CA THR A 236 8.60 8.98 -6.09
C THR A 236 9.86 9.84 -6.16
N SER A 237 11.01 9.25 -6.50
CA SER A 237 12.25 10.00 -6.71
C SER A 237 12.13 10.88 -7.95
N SER A 238 12.52 12.14 -7.83
CA SER A 238 12.58 13.10 -8.95
C SER A 238 13.95 13.17 -9.64
N LYS A 239 14.91 12.34 -9.19
CA LYS A 239 16.29 12.33 -9.70
C LYS A 239 16.84 10.94 -10.02
N THR A 240 16.42 9.93 -9.28
CA THR A 240 17.03 8.59 -9.32
C THR A 240 16.03 7.61 -9.91
N ALA A 241 16.40 6.96 -11.02
CA ALA A 241 15.70 5.80 -11.55
C ALA A 241 16.03 4.56 -10.72
N ILE A 242 15.19 3.54 -10.82
CA ILE A 242 15.31 2.28 -10.10
C ILE A 242 15.52 1.15 -11.11
N GLN A 243 16.27 0.13 -10.71
CA GLN A 243 16.49 -1.08 -11.50
C GLN A 243 16.39 -2.33 -10.63
N ASN A 244 16.30 -3.49 -11.28
CA ASN A 244 16.28 -4.79 -10.62
C ASN A 244 15.20 -4.89 -9.53
N ALA A 245 13.98 -4.44 -9.83
CA ALA A 245 12.89 -4.38 -8.87
C ALA A 245 12.14 -5.72 -8.80
N GLU A 246 12.07 -6.28 -7.59
CA GLU A 246 11.31 -7.48 -7.23
C GLU A 246 10.10 -7.08 -6.37
N PHE A 247 8.92 -7.50 -6.79
CA PHE A 247 7.65 -7.30 -6.11
C PHE A 247 7.10 -8.64 -5.64
N ASP A 248 7.08 -8.87 -4.32
CA ASP A 248 6.53 -10.07 -3.69
C ASP A 248 5.18 -9.75 -3.03
N LEU A 249 4.09 -10.31 -3.58
CA LEU A 249 2.73 -10.05 -3.12
C LEU A 249 2.28 -11.16 -2.16
N VAL A 250 2.00 -10.79 -0.92
CA VAL A 250 1.63 -11.72 0.15
C VAL A 250 0.20 -11.42 0.59
N ALA A 251 -0.74 -12.29 0.20
CA ALA A 251 -2.13 -12.15 0.61
C ALA A 251 -2.30 -12.54 2.09
N ALA A 252 -3.23 -11.87 2.77
CA ALA A 252 -3.60 -12.22 4.13
C ALA A 252 -4.00 -13.70 4.21
N VAL A 253 -3.51 -14.35 5.24
CA VAL A 253 -3.90 -15.72 5.58
C VAL A 253 -5.18 -15.67 6.38
N GLU A 254 -6.16 -16.48 5.98
CA GLU A 254 -7.37 -16.71 6.77
C GLU A 254 -7.40 -18.15 7.30
N GLY A 255 -7.63 -18.30 8.60
CA GLY A 255 -7.68 -19.60 9.29
C GLY A 255 -6.93 -19.60 10.62
N THR A 256 -7.47 -20.28 11.63
CA THR A 256 -6.85 -20.46 12.96
C THR A 256 -5.84 -21.60 13.01
N ASP A 257 -5.71 -22.39 11.95
CA ASP A 257 -4.84 -23.55 11.90
C ASP A 257 -3.40 -23.16 11.59
N LYS A 258 -2.57 -23.17 12.65
CA LYS A 258 -1.13 -22.91 12.61
C LYS A 258 -0.31 -23.83 11.71
N ASN A 259 -0.92 -24.82 11.06
CA ASN A 259 -0.27 -25.82 10.20
C ASN A 259 -0.77 -25.81 8.74
N ALA A 260 -1.78 -25.00 8.40
CA ALA A 260 -2.32 -24.91 7.05
C ALA A 260 -2.86 -23.50 6.79
N THR A 261 -1.98 -22.52 6.91
CA THR A 261 -2.26 -21.11 6.61
C THR A 261 -2.35 -20.92 5.10
N TYR A 262 -3.55 -21.03 4.55
CA TYR A 262 -3.79 -20.77 3.13
C TYR A 262 -4.06 -19.27 2.94
N ALA A 263 -3.37 -18.68 1.97
CA ALA A 263 -3.58 -17.31 1.54
C ALA A 263 -5.01 -17.12 0.99
N ALA A 264 -5.64 -15.97 1.26
CA ALA A 264 -6.98 -15.66 0.77
C ALA A 264 -7.04 -15.62 -0.77
N PHE A 265 -5.97 -15.14 -1.39
CA PHE A 265 -5.80 -15.07 -2.84
C PHE A 265 -4.67 -16.00 -3.27
N LEU A 266 -4.95 -16.86 -4.25
CA LEU A 266 -4.00 -17.83 -4.78
C LEU A 266 -3.57 -17.40 -6.19
N PRO A 267 -2.28 -17.17 -6.48
CA PRO A 267 -1.84 -16.79 -7.81
C PRO A 267 -2.02 -17.96 -8.78
N THR A 268 -2.69 -17.73 -9.92
CA THR A 268 -2.94 -18.78 -10.92
C THR A 268 -1.65 -19.24 -11.61
N SER A 269 -0.71 -18.31 -11.80
CA SER A 269 0.61 -18.55 -12.39
C SER A 269 1.56 -19.35 -11.50
N GLY A 270 1.17 -19.66 -10.25
CA GLY A 270 2.01 -20.38 -9.28
C GLY A 270 3.16 -19.56 -8.68
N SER A 271 3.32 -18.30 -9.11
CA SER A 271 4.25 -17.32 -8.54
C SER A 271 3.48 -16.05 -8.16
N ASN A 272 3.80 -15.50 -6.99
CA ASN A 272 3.33 -14.22 -6.47
C ASN A 272 4.39 -13.12 -6.58
N THR A 273 5.51 -13.39 -7.25
CA THR A 273 6.62 -12.47 -7.43
C THR A 273 6.69 -11.96 -8.87
N VAL A 274 6.84 -10.64 -9.04
CA VAL A 274 7.02 -10.00 -10.35
C VAL A 274 8.33 -9.24 -10.38
N TYR A 275 9.02 -9.35 -11.52
CA TYR A 275 10.27 -8.66 -11.80
C TYR A 275 10.05 -7.49 -12.76
N VAL A 276 10.62 -6.34 -12.44
CA VAL A 276 10.66 -5.15 -13.30
C VAL A 276 12.11 -4.69 -13.44
N ASP A 277 12.60 -4.68 -14.68
CA ASP A 277 14.01 -4.37 -14.98
C ASP A 277 14.37 -2.91 -14.65
N HIS A 278 13.51 -1.96 -15.02
CA HIS A 278 13.75 -0.53 -14.86
C HIS A 278 12.47 0.27 -14.61
N ILE A 279 12.54 1.26 -13.72
CA ILE A 279 11.49 2.25 -13.46
C ILE A 279 12.13 3.64 -13.40
N ALA A 280 11.80 4.51 -14.35
CA ALA A 280 12.37 5.84 -14.44
C ALA A 280 11.97 6.73 -13.25
N SER A 281 12.65 7.86 -13.11
CA SER A 281 12.35 8.84 -12.07
C SER A 281 10.95 9.44 -12.26
N GLY A 282 10.11 9.33 -11.23
CA GLY A 282 8.74 9.85 -11.28
C GLY A 282 7.74 8.97 -12.03
N GLU A 283 8.19 7.86 -12.62
CA GLU A 283 7.37 6.97 -13.44
C GLU A 283 6.43 6.09 -12.58
N THR A 284 5.26 5.80 -13.12
CA THR A 284 4.31 4.81 -12.60
C THR A 284 4.33 3.60 -13.53
N VAL A 285 4.42 2.40 -12.95
CA VAL A 285 4.38 1.11 -13.63
C VAL A 285 3.25 0.28 -13.06
N ASP A 286 2.56 -0.44 -13.94
CA ASP A 286 1.46 -1.32 -13.59
C ASP A 286 1.95 -2.76 -13.51
N ILE A 287 1.60 -3.45 -12.43
CA ILE A 287 1.94 -4.84 -12.19
C ILE A 287 0.66 -5.67 -12.24
N ASN A 288 0.57 -6.56 -13.23
CA ASN A 288 -0.61 -7.39 -13.46
C ASN A 288 -0.36 -8.81 -12.96
N ILE A 289 -1.21 -9.29 -12.06
CA ILE A 289 -1.17 -10.67 -11.56
C ILE A 289 -2.59 -11.22 -11.48
N GLU A 290 -2.80 -12.42 -12.02
CA GLU A 290 -4.06 -13.12 -11.89
C GLU A 290 -4.09 -13.94 -10.60
N PHE A 291 -5.17 -13.77 -9.83
CA PHE A 291 -5.45 -14.49 -8.60
C PHE A 291 -6.79 -15.21 -8.69
N THR A 292 -6.89 -16.33 -7.98
CA THR A 292 -8.16 -16.96 -7.63
C THR A 292 -8.52 -16.59 -6.20
N ALA A 293 -9.69 -15.99 -5.99
CA ALA A 293 -10.25 -15.79 -4.65
C ALA A 293 -10.77 -17.12 -4.12
N LYS A 294 -10.38 -17.52 -2.91
CA LYS A 294 -10.84 -18.80 -2.35
C LYS A 294 -12.37 -18.79 -2.17
N ALA A 295 -13.01 -19.92 -2.42
CA ALA A 295 -14.47 -20.01 -2.43
C ALA A 295 -15.13 -19.84 -1.05
N ASP A 296 -14.40 -20.10 0.04
CA ASP A 296 -14.87 -19.99 1.42
C ASP A 296 -14.57 -18.63 2.08
N LEU A 297 -13.97 -17.68 1.36
CA LEU A 297 -13.73 -16.33 1.88
C LEU A 297 -15.04 -15.69 2.32
N ALA A 298 -15.06 -15.16 3.55
CA ALA A 298 -16.14 -14.32 4.03
C ALA A 298 -16.15 -12.96 3.28
N GLN A 299 -17.32 -12.35 3.15
CA GLN A 299 -17.46 -11.04 2.55
C GLN A 299 -16.90 -9.94 3.47
N LYS A 300 -15.70 -9.45 3.15
CA LYS A 300 -15.00 -8.35 3.83
C LYS A 300 -13.79 -7.89 3.00
N PRO A 301 -13.15 -6.76 3.35
CA PRO A 301 -11.86 -6.39 2.79
C PRO A 301 -10.73 -7.32 3.25
N TYR A 302 -9.90 -7.78 2.32
CA TYR A 302 -8.69 -8.56 2.59
C TYR A 302 -7.45 -7.74 2.22
N VAL A 303 -6.49 -7.70 3.16
CA VAL A 303 -5.23 -7.00 2.95
C VAL A 303 -4.29 -7.87 2.11
N LEU A 304 -3.67 -7.26 1.11
CA LEU A 304 -2.61 -7.81 0.30
C LEU A 304 -1.35 -6.97 0.53
N ASP A 305 -0.34 -7.55 1.17
CA ASP A 305 0.94 -6.90 1.41
C ASP A 305 1.81 -7.01 0.16
N VAL A 306 2.50 -5.93 -0.18
CA VAL A 306 3.43 -5.86 -1.31
C VAL A 306 4.80 -5.53 -0.77
N LYS A 307 5.71 -6.50 -0.80
CA LYS A 307 7.12 -6.31 -0.44
C LYS A 307 7.90 -6.00 -1.70
N MET A 308 8.69 -4.94 -1.64
CA MET A 308 9.41 -4.42 -2.80
C MET A 308 10.89 -4.38 -2.45
N LYS A 309 11.71 -5.04 -3.27
CA LYS A 309 13.16 -4.96 -3.20
C LYS A 309 13.66 -4.39 -4.51
N TYR A 310 14.59 -3.45 -4.46
CA TYR A 310 15.05 -2.77 -5.67
C TYR A 310 16.41 -2.12 -5.45
N GLU A 311 17.05 -1.73 -6.54
CA GLU A 311 18.36 -1.10 -6.52
C GLU A 311 18.33 0.26 -7.24
N ASP A 312 19.24 1.15 -6.86
CA ASP A 312 19.52 2.34 -7.67
C ASP A 312 20.52 2.03 -8.81
N MET A 313 20.86 3.04 -9.61
CA MET A 313 21.83 2.91 -10.71
C MET A 313 23.26 2.58 -10.23
N GLU A 314 23.55 2.74 -8.94
CA GLU A 314 24.84 2.40 -8.32
C GLU A 314 24.80 0.99 -7.68
N SER A 315 23.71 0.24 -7.85
CA SER A 315 23.46 -1.09 -7.26
C SER A 315 23.35 -1.08 -5.73
N ASN A 316 22.95 0.04 -5.14
CA ASN A 316 22.64 0.10 -3.71
C ASN A 316 21.25 -0.54 -3.48
N PRO A 317 21.13 -1.53 -2.56
CA PRO A 317 19.85 -2.20 -2.32
C PRO A 317 18.94 -1.38 -1.41
N TYR A 318 17.64 -1.42 -1.71
CA TYR A 318 16.57 -0.78 -0.97
C TYR A 318 15.37 -1.71 -0.82
N GLU A 319 14.63 -1.51 0.27
CA GLU A 319 13.38 -2.23 0.52
C GLU A 319 12.25 -1.22 0.79
N SER A 320 11.04 -1.56 0.36
CA SER A 320 9.82 -0.83 0.65
C SER A 320 8.68 -1.83 0.87
N THR A 321 7.69 -1.42 1.66
CA THR A 321 6.46 -2.19 1.83
C THR A 321 5.26 -1.31 1.53
N GLY A 322 4.25 -1.92 0.93
CA GLY A 322 2.94 -1.33 0.72
C GLY A 322 1.87 -2.35 1.04
N SER A 323 0.63 -1.89 1.13
CA SER A 323 -0.50 -2.79 1.25
C SER A 323 -1.71 -2.22 0.52
N VAL A 324 -2.53 -3.10 0.00
CA VAL A 324 -3.82 -2.76 -0.61
C VAL A 324 -4.91 -3.60 0.03
N SER A 325 -6.14 -3.08 0.11
CA SER A 325 -7.27 -3.80 0.68
C SER A 325 -8.28 -4.10 -0.43
N ILE A 326 -8.40 -5.37 -0.79
CA ILE A 326 -9.28 -5.82 -1.86
C ILE A 326 -10.60 -6.28 -1.21
N PRO A 327 -11.73 -5.60 -1.49
CA PRO A 327 -13.04 -6.03 -1.00
C PRO A 327 -13.48 -7.29 -1.75
N VAL A 328 -13.73 -8.38 -1.02
CA VAL A 328 -14.29 -9.60 -1.59
C VAL A 328 -15.80 -9.62 -1.33
N LYS A 329 -16.56 -9.86 -2.40
CA LYS A 329 -18.00 -10.07 -2.36
C LYS A 329 -18.33 -11.55 -2.47
N GLN A 330 -19.53 -11.91 -2.07
CA GLN A 330 -20.09 -13.23 -2.31
C GLN A 330 -21.30 -13.11 -3.22
N GLN A 331 -21.54 -14.13 -4.05
CA GLN A 331 -22.74 -14.18 -4.86
C GLN A 331 -23.94 -14.44 -3.95
N SER A 332 -24.87 -13.49 -3.94
CA SER A 332 -26.22 -13.70 -3.43
C SER A 332 -26.97 -14.57 -4.43
N LYS A 333 -27.60 -15.64 -3.94
CA LYS A 333 -28.41 -16.54 -4.76
C LYS A 333 -29.63 -16.98 -3.96
N PHE A 334 -30.78 -17.03 -4.61
CA PHE A 334 -31.97 -17.64 -4.04
C PHE A 334 -32.60 -18.62 -5.03
N GLU A 335 -33.42 -19.52 -4.52
CA GLU A 335 -34.24 -20.42 -5.31
C GLU A 335 -35.66 -20.41 -4.75
N THR A 336 -36.67 -20.66 -5.57
CA THR A 336 -38.08 -20.70 -5.15
C THR A 336 -38.63 -22.11 -5.27
N SER A 337 -39.59 -22.46 -4.40
CA SER A 337 -40.39 -23.67 -4.58
C SER A 337 -41.35 -23.52 -5.76
N SER A 338 -42.02 -24.62 -6.15
CA SER A 338 -43.20 -24.51 -7.01
C SER A 338 -44.21 -23.53 -6.40
N ILE A 339 -44.74 -22.64 -7.24
CA ILE A 339 -45.76 -21.67 -6.85
C ILE A 339 -47.11 -22.35 -6.91
N GLU A 340 -47.77 -22.47 -5.77
CA GLU A 340 -49.08 -23.09 -5.65
C GLU A 340 -50.17 -22.02 -5.49
N ILE A 341 -51.25 -22.13 -6.24
CA ILE A 341 -52.38 -21.21 -6.19
C ILE A 341 -53.65 -22.00 -5.89
N LEU A 342 -54.35 -21.63 -4.82
CA LEU A 342 -55.55 -22.33 -4.36
C LEU A 342 -56.68 -21.35 -4.03
N PRO A 343 -57.86 -21.46 -4.66
CA PRO A 343 -58.16 -22.31 -5.83
C PRO A 343 -57.44 -21.85 -7.11
N SER A 344 -57.28 -22.75 -8.08
CA SER A 344 -56.62 -22.49 -9.39
C SER A 344 -57.45 -21.62 -10.34
N ASP A 345 -58.70 -21.37 -9.98
CA ASP A 345 -59.68 -20.58 -10.70
C ASP A 345 -60.55 -19.82 -9.70
N ILE A 346 -60.82 -18.55 -9.99
CA ILE A 346 -61.64 -17.67 -9.16
C ILE A 346 -62.60 -16.87 -10.04
N SER A 347 -63.67 -16.33 -9.45
CA SER A 347 -64.50 -15.32 -10.11
C SER A 347 -64.10 -13.91 -9.69
N ILE A 348 -64.48 -12.89 -10.45
CA ILE A 348 -64.28 -11.48 -10.05
C ILE A 348 -64.88 -11.25 -8.66
N GLY A 349 -64.08 -10.66 -7.76
CA GLY A 349 -64.43 -10.41 -6.36
C GLY A 349 -64.10 -11.55 -5.39
N ASN A 350 -63.77 -12.75 -5.89
CA ASN A 350 -63.28 -13.85 -5.06
C ASN A 350 -61.75 -13.80 -4.94
N GLU A 351 -61.24 -14.46 -3.91
CA GLU A 351 -59.81 -14.48 -3.60
C GLU A 351 -59.20 -15.87 -3.84
N ALA A 352 -57.96 -15.91 -4.31
CA ALA A 352 -57.11 -17.09 -4.33
C ALA A 352 -55.91 -16.87 -3.42
N ASN A 353 -55.46 -17.93 -2.75
CA ASN A 353 -54.24 -17.90 -1.98
C ASN A 353 -53.06 -18.35 -2.84
N VAL A 354 -51.96 -17.61 -2.80
CA VAL A 354 -50.71 -17.93 -3.47
C VAL A 354 -49.65 -18.28 -2.42
N MET A 355 -49.13 -19.50 -2.50
CA MET A 355 -48.18 -20.06 -1.55
C MET A 355 -46.91 -20.55 -2.25
N PHE A 356 -45.76 -20.08 -1.76
CA PHE A 356 -44.45 -20.62 -2.14
C PHE A 356 -43.39 -20.28 -1.09
N SER A 357 -42.26 -20.95 -1.17
CA SER A 357 -41.09 -20.70 -0.31
C SER A 357 -39.93 -20.15 -1.13
N ILE A 358 -39.16 -19.25 -0.52
CA ILE A 358 -37.92 -18.69 -1.03
C ILE A 358 -36.78 -19.24 -0.18
N TYR A 359 -35.83 -19.92 -0.80
CA TYR A 359 -34.65 -20.49 -0.17
C TYR A 359 -33.43 -19.63 -0.48
N ASN A 360 -32.75 -19.11 0.54
CA ASN A 360 -31.46 -18.46 0.34
C ASN A 360 -30.36 -19.52 0.17
N THR A 361 -29.99 -19.80 -1.07
CA THR A 361 -28.93 -20.76 -1.42
C THR A 361 -27.55 -20.11 -1.48
N GLY A 362 -27.49 -18.78 -1.36
CA GLY A 362 -26.26 -18.00 -1.23
C GLY A 362 -25.62 -18.09 0.16
N LYS A 363 -24.41 -17.55 0.25
CA LYS A 363 -23.64 -17.45 1.50
C LYS A 363 -23.88 -16.13 2.25
N THR A 364 -24.48 -15.15 1.58
CA THR A 364 -24.80 -13.83 2.10
C THR A 364 -26.22 -13.79 2.67
N LYS A 365 -26.50 -12.82 3.53
CA LYS A 365 -27.86 -12.51 3.97
C LYS A 365 -28.56 -11.70 2.87
N LEU A 366 -29.79 -12.09 2.54
CA LEU A 366 -30.68 -11.31 1.67
C LEU A 366 -31.49 -10.36 2.54
N TYR A 367 -31.51 -9.08 2.19
CA TYR A 367 -32.24 -8.05 2.92
C TYR A 367 -33.54 -7.68 2.20
N ASN A 368 -34.55 -7.27 2.96
CA ASN A 368 -35.80 -6.70 2.44
C ASN A 368 -36.45 -7.54 1.33
N VAL A 369 -36.45 -8.85 1.48
CA VAL A 369 -37.02 -9.79 0.50
C VAL A 369 -38.51 -9.55 0.36
N LYS A 370 -38.95 -9.30 -0.88
CA LYS A 370 -40.32 -9.04 -1.28
C LYS A 370 -40.72 -9.99 -2.39
N ALA A 371 -42.01 -10.34 -2.43
CA ALA A 371 -42.62 -10.98 -3.58
C ALA A 371 -43.80 -10.12 -4.04
N GLN A 372 -43.90 -9.90 -5.34
CA GLN A 372 -45.00 -9.17 -5.95
C GLN A 372 -45.61 -10.01 -7.06
N ILE A 373 -46.92 -10.18 -7.04
CA ILE A 373 -47.66 -10.93 -8.04
C ILE A 373 -48.45 -9.93 -8.87
N LEU A 374 -48.11 -9.82 -10.15
CA LEU A 374 -48.65 -8.83 -11.06
C LEU A 374 -49.37 -9.51 -12.23
N ALA A 375 -50.63 -9.15 -12.44
CA ALA A 375 -51.37 -9.35 -13.68
C ALA A 375 -52.58 -8.40 -13.76
N ASP A 376 -53.06 -8.13 -14.97
CA ASP A 376 -54.20 -7.22 -15.20
C ASP A 376 -55.52 -7.78 -14.65
N SER A 377 -55.62 -9.10 -14.48
CA SER A 377 -56.82 -9.80 -14.00
C SER A 377 -56.98 -9.81 -12.48
N ILE A 378 -55.95 -9.42 -11.71
CA ILE A 378 -55.94 -9.49 -10.25
C ILE A 378 -55.51 -8.18 -9.59
N THR A 379 -55.82 -8.04 -8.31
CA THR A 379 -55.27 -7.02 -7.41
C THR A 379 -54.75 -7.66 -6.12
N GLY A 380 -53.74 -7.07 -5.49
CA GLY A 380 -53.10 -7.61 -4.29
C GLY A 380 -51.82 -8.38 -4.60
N GLY A 381 -51.46 -9.37 -3.77
CA GLY A 381 -50.31 -10.24 -4.03
C GLY A 381 -48.92 -9.69 -3.66
N ASP A 382 -48.85 -8.59 -2.91
CA ASP A 382 -47.60 -8.09 -2.34
C ASP A 382 -47.30 -8.80 -1.00
N ALA A 383 -46.14 -9.44 -0.92
CA ALA A 383 -45.63 -10.09 0.29
C ALA A 383 -44.30 -9.46 0.73
N PHE A 384 -44.19 -9.17 2.03
CA PHE A 384 -42.91 -8.81 2.64
C PHE A 384 -42.41 -9.96 3.51
N VAL A 385 -41.37 -10.64 3.02
CA VAL A 385 -40.77 -11.81 3.69
C VAL A 385 -39.76 -11.37 4.76
N GLY A 386 -39.13 -10.21 4.57
CA GLY A 386 -38.13 -9.66 5.49
C GLY A 386 -36.71 -10.07 5.14
N ASN A 387 -35.85 -10.30 6.13
CA ASN A 387 -34.45 -10.65 5.88
C ASN A 387 -34.23 -12.15 5.97
N LEU A 388 -33.46 -12.73 5.04
CA LEU A 388 -33.20 -14.16 4.94
C LEU A 388 -31.71 -14.46 5.12
N ASP A 389 -31.33 -15.07 6.25
CA ASP A 389 -29.96 -15.52 6.50
C ASP A 389 -29.54 -16.63 5.52
N SER A 390 -28.24 -16.89 5.39
CA SER A 390 -27.74 -17.99 4.54
C SER A 390 -28.35 -19.33 4.95
N GLY A 391 -28.92 -20.05 3.98
CA GLY A 391 -29.59 -21.33 4.20
C GLY A 391 -30.97 -21.24 4.87
N ALA A 392 -31.45 -20.03 5.18
CA ALA A 392 -32.80 -19.85 5.73
C ALA A 392 -33.87 -19.93 4.63
N THR A 393 -35.11 -20.19 5.07
CA THR A 393 -36.31 -20.25 4.21
C THR A 393 -37.30 -19.17 4.61
N GLY A 394 -37.79 -18.43 3.62
CA GLY A 394 -38.87 -17.45 3.77
C GLY A 394 -40.14 -17.98 3.13
N SER A 395 -41.27 -17.88 3.82
CA SER A 395 -42.57 -18.32 3.30
C SER A 395 -43.36 -17.13 2.78
N VAL A 396 -43.89 -17.27 1.57
CA VAL A 396 -44.83 -16.34 0.96
C VAL A 396 -46.21 -16.98 0.99
N ASP A 397 -47.15 -16.30 1.63
CA ASP A 397 -48.55 -16.69 1.78
C ASP A 397 -49.39 -15.42 1.64
N VAL A 398 -49.94 -15.20 0.43
CA VAL A 398 -50.64 -13.95 0.08
C VAL A 398 -51.90 -14.19 -0.72
N MET A 399 -52.93 -13.42 -0.40
CA MET A 399 -54.21 -13.44 -1.11
C MET A 399 -54.17 -12.51 -2.31
N VAL A 400 -54.66 -13.00 -3.45
CA VAL A 400 -54.93 -12.22 -4.67
C VAL A 400 -56.43 -12.22 -4.93
N THR A 401 -56.98 -11.06 -5.32
CA THR A 401 -58.41 -10.90 -5.60
C THR A 401 -58.63 -10.74 -7.10
N GLY A 402 -59.58 -11.46 -7.67
CA GLY A 402 -59.97 -11.31 -9.08
C GLY A 402 -60.60 -9.94 -9.32
N ALA A 403 -59.99 -9.13 -10.20
CA ALA A 403 -60.43 -7.77 -10.51
C ALA A 403 -61.06 -7.66 -11.91
N ALA A 404 -60.58 -8.46 -12.86
CA ALA A 404 -61.10 -8.52 -14.22
C ALA A 404 -61.04 -9.94 -14.76
N ALA A 405 -61.96 -10.30 -15.65
CA ALA A 405 -61.94 -11.60 -16.30
C ALA A 405 -60.70 -11.74 -17.17
N THR A 406 -60.07 -12.91 -17.12
CA THR A 406 -58.85 -13.17 -17.89
C THR A 406 -59.17 -13.23 -19.38
N GLN A 407 -58.40 -12.50 -20.20
CA GLN A 407 -58.59 -12.46 -21.65
C GLN A 407 -57.54 -13.29 -22.42
N ASP A 408 -56.51 -13.74 -21.70
CA ASP A 408 -55.36 -14.50 -22.19
C ASP A 408 -55.28 -15.87 -21.50
N ASP A 409 -54.09 -16.48 -21.44
CA ASP A 409 -53.82 -17.77 -20.82
C ASP A 409 -53.76 -17.75 -19.29
N GLY A 410 -54.07 -16.61 -18.66
CA GLY A 410 -54.06 -16.47 -17.20
C GLY A 410 -52.69 -16.32 -16.59
N THR A 411 -51.68 -15.94 -17.37
CA THR A 411 -50.30 -15.79 -16.87
C THR A 411 -50.18 -14.68 -15.82
N LEU A 412 -49.73 -15.06 -14.62
CA LEU A 412 -49.31 -14.17 -13.55
C LEU A 412 -47.78 -14.04 -13.55
N LYS A 413 -47.28 -12.81 -13.43
CA LYS A 413 -45.85 -12.53 -13.23
C LYS A 413 -45.56 -12.42 -11.73
N VAL A 414 -44.69 -13.29 -11.22
CA VAL A 414 -44.22 -13.24 -9.84
C VAL A 414 -42.80 -12.68 -9.82
N ILE A 415 -42.64 -11.49 -9.25
CA ILE A 415 -41.36 -10.81 -9.12
C ILE A 415 -40.89 -10.98 -7.68
N VAL A 416 -39.78 -11.68 -7.49
CA VAL A 416 -39.11 -11.74 -6.19
C VAL A 416 -37.96 -10.75 -6.22
N SER A 417 -37.99 -9.75 -5.32
CA SER A 417 -36.89 -8.79 -5.16
C SER A 417 -36.23 -8.90 -3.80
N TYR A 418 -34.93 -8.59 -3.76
CA TYR A 418 -34.14 -8.54 -2.54
C TYR A 418 -33.08 -7.45 -2.65
N GLU A 419 -32.60 -6.97 -1.51
CA GLU A 419 -31.45 -6.08 -1.40
C GLU A 419 -30.21 -6.89 -0.94
N ASP A 420 -29.06 -6.64 -1.56
CA ASP A 420 -27.78 -7.13 -1.04
C ASP A 420 -27.31 -6.31 0.17
N ASP A 421 -26.14 -6.64 0.71
CA ASP A 421 -25.56 -5.91 1.85
C ASP A 421 -25.15 -4.46 1.51
N THR A 422 -25.04 -4.13 0.23
CA THR A 422 -24.79 -2.77 -0.25
C THR A 422 -26.09 -1.96 -0.44
N GLY A 423 -27.25 -2.58 -0.21
CA GLY A 423 -28.56 -2.00 -0.45
C GLY A 423 -28.95 -1.95 -1.93
N LYS A 424 -28.22 -2.65 -2.80
CA LYS A 424 -28.56 -2.76 -4.22
C LYS A 424 -29.68 -3.78 -4.38
N GLU A 425 -30.75 -3.36 -5.04
CA GLU A 425 -31.91 -4.23 -5.30
C GLU A 425 -31.65 -5.12 -6.53
N PHE A 426 -32.00 -6.39 -6.40
CA PHE A 426 -32.02 -7.40 -7.45
C PHE A 426 -33.41 -8.01 -7.53
N SER A 427 -33.84 -8.40 -8.72
CA SER A 427 -35.12 -9.07 -8.92
C SER A 427 -35.02 -10.20 -9.94
N GLU A 428 -35.78 -11.26 -9.70
CA GLU A 428 -36.02 -12.33 -10.69
C GLU A 428 -37.52 -12.50 -10.93
N GLU A 429 -37.87 -12.81 -12.18
CA GLU A 429 -39.25 -13.00 -12.61
C GLU A 429 -39.56 -14.48 -12.81
N PHE A 430 -40.67 -14.94 -12.24
CA PHE A 430 -41.25 -16.26 -12.42
C PHE A 430 -42.65 -16.12 -13.02
N SER A 431 -43.11 -17.13 -13.77
CA SER A 431 -44.45 -17.16 -14.37
C SER A 431 -45.28 -18.28 -13.76
N THR A 432 -46.54 -18.00 -13.45
CA THR A 432 -47.55 -18.99 -13.02
C THR A 432 -48.90 -18.65 -13.68
N THR A 433 -49.96 -19.44 -13.47
CA THR A 433 -51.26 -19.22 -14.14
C THR A 433 -52.43 -19.24 -13.16
N LEU A 434 -53.36 -18.28 -13.30
CA LEU A 434 -54.63 -18.20 -12.56
C LEU A 434 -55.74 -17.69 -13.49
N TYR A 435 -56.83 -18.45 -13.58
CA TYR A 435 -58.00 -18.06 -14.36
C TYR A 435 -59.02 -17.32 -13.51
N VAL A 436 -59.46 -16.15 -13.98
CA VAL A 436 -60.46 -15.30 -13.36
C VAL A 436 -61.67 -15.25 -14.30
N SER A 437 -62.79 -15.82 -13.87
CA SER A 437 -64.04 -15.80 -14.64
C SER A 437 -64.96 -14.66 -14.20
N GLU A 438 -65.87 -14.24 -15.07
CA GLU A 438 -67.01 -13.46 -14.60
C GLU A 438 -67.83 -14.32 -13.63
N PRO A 439 -68.41 -13.74 -12.56
CA PRO A 439 -69.38 -14.47 -11.77
C PRO A 439 -70.52 -14.86 -12.69
N MET A 440 -70.86 -16.15 -12.75
CA MET A 440 -72.14 -16.55 -13.32
C MET A 440 -73.20 -15.75 -12.54
N MET A 441 -73.90 -14.83 -13.20
CA MET A 441 -75.20 -14.44 -12.68
C MET A 441 -75.95 -15.76 -12.55
N GLU A 442 -76.25 -16.17 -11.33
CA GLU A 442 -77.36 -17.06 -11.11
C GLU A 442 -78.55 -16.31 -11.71
N GLU A 443 -78.91 -16.66 -12.95
CA GLU A 443 -80.27 -16.42 -13.41
C GLU A 443 -81.14 -16.91 -12.26
N PRO A 444 -82.02 -16.07 -11.69
CA PRO A 444 -82.85 -16.48 -10.59
C PRO A 444 -83.51 -17.76 -11.05
N MET A 445 -83.14 -18.88 -10.44
CA MET A 445 -83.75 -20.15 -10.75
C MET A 445 -85.25 -19.87 -10.69
N PRO A 446 -86.04 -20.20 -11.73
CA PRO A 446 -87.47 -20.06 -11.63
C PRO A 446 -87.82 -20.73 -10.31
N MET A 447 -88.44 -19.98 -9.39
CA MET A 447 -88.99 -20.57 -8.18
C MET A 447 -89.78 -21.78 -8.68
N GLU A 448 -89.25 -22.97 -8.49
CA GLU A 448 -90.10 -24.13 -8.38
C GLU A 448 -90.99 -23.74 -7.24
N GLU A 449 -92.25 -23.42 -7.56
CA GLU A 449 -93.31 -23.34 -6.58
C GLU A 449 -93.06 -24.51 -5.64
N GLU A 450 -92.81 -24.22 -4.37
CA GLU A 450 -92.86 -25.25 -3.35
C GLU A 450 -94.24 -25.88 -3.51
N VAL A 451 -94.30 -27.02 -4.19
CA VAL A 451 -95.44 -27.89 -4.14
C VAL A 451 -95.47 -28.31 -2.69
N VAL A 452 -96.27 -27.60 -1.91
CA VAL A 452 -96.62 -27.95 -0.54
C VAL A 452 -97.11 -29.39 -0.62
N LYS A 453 -96.22 -30.35 -0.34
CA LYS A 453 -96.59 -31.75 -0.26
C LYS A 453 -97.60 -31.79 0.89
N PRO A 454 -98.88 -32.13 0.66
CA PRO A 454 -99.81 -32.25 1.76
C PRO A 454 -99.25 -33.30 2.71
N ALA A 455 -99.06 -32.91 3.98
CA ALA A 455 -98.44 -33.70 5.03
C ALA A 455 -99.15 -35.03 5.36
N PHE A 456 -100.21 -35.38 4.63
CA PHE A 456 -100.90 -36.66 4.69
C PHE A 456 -101.32 -37.10 3.29
N PRO A 457 -101.02 -38.34 2.86
CA PRO A 457 -101.44 -38.81 1.56
C PRO A 457 -102.97 -39.00 1.55
N ARG A 458 -103.64 -38.63 0.46
CA ARG A 458 -105.12 -38.62 0.36
C ARG A 458 -105.77 -39.98 0.69
N TRP A 459 -105.05 -41.10 0.54
CA TRP A 459 -105.52 -42.42 0.96
C TRP A 459 -105.65 -42.56 2.48
N ALA A 460 -104.80 -41.87 3.28
CA ALA A 460 -104.89 -41.88 4.74
C ALA A 460 -106.12 -41.12 5.26
N ILE A 461 -106.54 -40.05 4.58
CA ILE A 461 -107.78 -39.31 4.90
C ILE A 461 -109.00 -40.20 4.63
N ILE A 462 -109.00 -40.95 3.53
CA ILE A 462 -110.10 -41.89 3.20
C ILE A 462 -110.19 -42.99 4.27
N VAL A 463 -109.06 -43.53 4.75
CA VAL A 463 -109.04 -44.52 5.84
C VAL A 463 -109.58 -43.92 7.15
N ILE A 464 -109.20 -42.69 7.49
CA ILE A 464 -109.71 -42.01 8.69
C ILE A 464 -111.23 -41.76 8.59
N VAL A 465 -111.73 -41.33 7.43
CA VAL A 465 -113.18 -41.15 7.21
C VAL A 465 -113.93 -42.47 7.29
N ILE A 466 -113.39 -43.56 6.73
CA ILE A 466 -114.00 -44.90 6.84
C ILE A 466 -114.03 -45.37 8.30
N VAL A 467 -112.97 -45.14 9.08
CA VAL A 467 -112.92 -45.50 10.50
C VAL A 467 -113.91 -44.65 11.32
N VAL A 468 -114.03 -43.35 11.06
CA VAL A 468 -115.00 -42.48 11.74
C VAL A 468 -116.44 -42.86 11.38
N VAL A 469 -116.72 -43.21 10.12
CA VAL A 469 -118.04 -43.71 9.69
C VAL A 469 -118.34 -45.07 10.32
N LEU A 470 -117.36 -45.98 10.40
CA LEU A 470 -117.52 -47.26 11.11
C LEU A 470 -117.81 -47.07 12.60
N ILE A 471 -117.10 -46.15 13.27
CA ILE A 471 -117.35 -45.82 14.68
C ILE A 471 -118.74 -45.20 14.83
N ALA A 472 -119.14 -44.28 13.95
CA ALA A 472 -120.48 -43.69 13.97
C ALA A 472 -121.58 -44.75 13.74
N VAL A 473 -121.37 -45.70 12.82
CA VAL A 473 -122.29 -46.84 12.61
C VAL A 473 -122.34 -47.74 13.83
N ILE A 474 -121.21 -48.04 14.48
CA ILE A 474 -121.17 -48.83 15.72
C ILE A 474 -121.90 -48.09 16.86
N VAL A 475 -121.74 -46.77 16.99
CA VAL A 475 -122.46 -45.94 17.97
C VAL A 475 -123.97 -45.90 17.66
N ILE A 476 -124.36 -45.76 16.40
CA ILE A 476 -125.77 -45.78 15.99
C ILE A 476 -126.38 -47.18 16.23
N VAL A 477 -125.67 -48.26 15.89
CA VAL A 477 -126.12 -49.64 16.13
C VAL A 477 -126.22 -49.93 17.63
N THR A 478 -125.26 -49.50 18.45
CA THR A 478 -125.32 -49.66 19.92
C THR A 478 -126.43 -48.81 20.55
N LEU A 479 -126.70 -47.60 20.03
CA LEU A 479 -127.85 -46.78 20.45
C LEU A 479 -129.20 -47.39 20.02
N LEU A 480 -129.29 -47.97 18.82
CA LEU A 480 -130.48 -48.69 18.34
C LEU A 480 -130.71 -50.02 19.10
N LEU A 481 -129.64 -50.74 19.45
CA LEU A 481 -129.71 -51.93 20.30
C LEU A 481 -130.06 -51.58 21.76
N ARG A 482 -129.57 -50.44 22.30
CA ARG A 482 -130.01 -49.91 23.60
C ARG A 482 -131.47 -49.43 23.58
N LYS A 483 -131.96 -48.85 22.48
CA LYS A 483 -133.39 -48.53 22.30
C LYS A 483 -134.26 -49.78 22.14
N LYS A 484 -133.76 -50.86 21.52
CA LYS A 484 -134.48 -52.16 21.46
C LYS A 484 -134.45 -52.92 22.79
N LYS A 485 -133.39 -52.81 23.62
CA LYS A 485 -133.39 -53.36 24.98
C LYS A 485 -134.31 -52.58 25.94
N LYS A 486 -134.30 -51.24 25.89
CA LYS A 486 -135.24 -50.42 26.69
C LYS A 486 -136.71 -50.51 26.24
N LYS A 487 -136.99 -50.95 25.01
CA LYS A 487 -138.36 -51.28 24.56
C LYS A 487 -138.79 -52.72 24.89
N LYS A 488 -137.85 -53.64 25.16
CA LYS A 488 -138.15 -55.00 25.65
C LYS A 488 -138.28 -55.06 27.17
N GLU A 489 -137.55 -54.24 27.92
CA GLU A 489 -137.70 -54.12 29.38
C GLU A 489 -138.96 -53.31 29.78
N ALA A 490 -139.47 -52.44 28.91
CA ALA A 490 -140.74 -51.73 29.13
C ALA A 490 -142.00 -52.51 28.67
N GLN A 491 -141.85 -53.66 28.01
CA GLN A 491 -142.94 -54.59 27.70
C GLN A 491 -143.03 -55.73 28.75
N LEU A 492 -141.90 -56.16 29.31
CA LEU A 492 -141.86 -57.12 30.43
C LEU A 492 -142.43 -56.56 31.75
N LEU A 493 -142.34 -55.24 31.99
CA LEU A 493 -142.94 -54.58 33.16
C LEU A 493 -144.47 -54.34 33.05
N ILE A 494 -145.08 -54.60 31.89
CA ILE A 494 -146.55 -54.53 31.70
C ILE A 494 -147.16 -55.94 31.75
N GLU A 495 -146.40 -56.98 31.39
CA GLU A 495 -146.82 -58.38 31.53
C GLU A 495 -146.72 -58.88 33.00
N ASP A 496 -145.75 -58.39 33.79
CA ASP A 496 -145.63 -58.70 35.23
C ASP A 496 -146.62 -57.94 36.15
N LEU A 497 -147.48 -57.06 35.61
CA LEU A 497 -148.50 -56.32 36.39
C LEU A 497 -149.95 -56.80 36.12
N GLU A 498 -150.13 -57.82 35.26
CA GLU A 498 -151.44 -58.45 34.98
C GLU A 498 -151.54 -59.91 35.49
N GLU A 499 -150.54 -60.41 36.24
CA GLU A 499 -150.52 -61.79 36.75
C GLU A 499 -150.53 -61.94 38.29
N ASP A 500 -150.76 -60.86 39.05
CA ASP A 500 -151.05 -60.93 40.50
C ASP A 500 -152.36 -60.19 40.83
N GLU A 501 -153.47 -60.89 40.62
CA GLU A 501 -154.74 -60.77 41.36
C GLU A 501 -154.88 -61.98 42.30
#